data_AF-B0XBQ2-F1
#
_entry.id   AF-B0XBQ2-F1
#
_cell.length_a   1.000
_cell.length_b   1.000
_cell.length_c   1.000
_cell.angle_alpha   90.00
_cell.angle_beta   90.00
_cell.angle_gamma   90.00
#
_symmetry.space_group_name_H-M   'P 1'
#
loop_
_entity.id
_entity.type
_entity.pdbx_description
1 polymer ?
#
loop_
_entity_poly.entity_id
_entity_poly.type
_entity_poly.pdbx_seq_one_letter_code
_entity_poly.pdbx_strand_id
1 'polypeptide(L)' 'MISQALRDSGAPLLEPEDIAGAVLYAVGTPPRVQVHELTIKPVGEGR' A
#
# COMPACT_ATOMS: atom_id res chain seq x y z
N MET A 1 -8.23 8.86 -10.80
CA MET A 1 -9.37 9.50 -10.12
C MET A 1 -10.15 8.42 -9.40
N ILE A 2 -9.89 8.20 -8.11
CA ILE A 2 -10.74 7.35 -7.27
C ILE A 2 -12.10 8.05 -7.15
N SER A 3 -13.21 7.31 -7.24
CA SER A 3 -14.55 7.90 -7.10
C SER A 3 -14.70 8.54 -5.72
N GLN A 4 -15.25 9.76 -5.65
CA GLN A 4 -15.53 10.45 -4.38
C GLN A 4 -16.35 9.57 -3.42
N ALA A 5 -17.28 8.78 -3.95
CA ALA A 5 -18.07 7.83 -3.20
C ALA A 5 -17.26 6.78 -2.40
N LEU A 6 -16.05 6.42 -2.85
CA LEU A 6 -15.17 5.51 -2.10
C LEU A 6 -14.45 6.22 -0.94
N ARG A 7 -14.18 7.52 -1.06
CA ARG A 7 -13.59 8.30 0.04
C ARG A 7 -14.60 8.52 1.17
N ASP A 8 -15.86 8.71 0.81
CA ASP A 8 -16.93 9.04 1.76
C ASP A 8 -17.52 7.80 2.48
N SER A 9 -17.20 6.59 2.02
CA SER A 9 -17.78 5.35 2.56
C SER A 9 -17.11 4.84 3.84
N GLY A 10 -16.05 5.49 4.32
CA GLY A 10 -15.26 5.03 5.46
C GLY A 10 -14.57 3.68 5.22
N ALA A 11 -14.53 3.23 3.97
CA ALA A 11 -13.85 2.00 3.60
C ALA A 11 -12.35 2.12 3.90
N PRO A 12 -11.70 1.06 4.43
CA PRO A 12 -10.26 1.07 4.61
C PRO A 12 -9.58 1.27 3.26
N LEU A 13 -8.79 2.33 3.15
CA LEU A 13 -8.05 2.70 1.94
C LEU A 13 -6.58 2.89 2.30
N LEU A 14 -5.71 2.57 1.35
CA LEU A 14 -4.30 2.93 1.46
C LEU A 14 -4.15 4.40 1.07
N GLU A 15 -3.35 5.11 1.84
CA GLU A 15 -2.94 6.46 1.51
C GLU A 15 -1.69 6.42 0.60
N PRO A 16 -1.44 7.49 -0.18
CA PRO A 16 -0.26 7.56 -1.05
C PRO A 16 1.07 7.30 -0.31
N GLU A 17 1.15 7.72 0.96
CA GLU A 17 2.31 7.56 1.82
C GLU A 17 2.61 6.08 2.11
N ASP A 18 1.59 5.23 2.21
CA ASP A 18 1.76 3.79 2.43
C ASP A 18 2.45 3.13 1.22
N ILE A 19 2.07 3.55 0.00
CA ILE A 19 2.69 3.06 -1.24
C ILE A 19 4.11 3.59 -1.37
N ALA A 20 4.34 4.86 -1.06
CA ALA A 20 5.69 5.43 -1.07
C ALA A 20 6.62 4.70 -0.11
N GLY A 21 6.15 4.40 1.11
CA GLY A 21 6.89 3.63 2.10
C GLY A 21 7.22 2.21 1.63
N ALA A 22 6.27 1.54 0.99
CA ALA A 22 6.49 0.20 0.44
C ALA A 22 7.51 0.18 -0.72
N VAL A 23 7.48 1.19 -1.59
CA VAL A 23 8.51 1.36 -2.63
C VAL A 23 9.88 1.55 -2.00
N LEU A 24 10.01 2.45 -1.02
CA LEU A 24 11.26 2.69 -0.31
C LEU A 24 11.77 1.42 0.38
N TYR A 25 10.89 0.63 0.96
CA TYR A 25 11.24 -0.67 1.54
C TYR A 25 11.82 -1.61 0.46
N ALA A 26 11.11 -1.78 -0.66
CA ALA A 26 11.54 -2.71 -1.71
C ALA A 26 12.88 -2.32 -2.35
N VAL A 27 13.12 -1.03 -2.61
CA VAL A 27 14.38 -0.56 -3.22
C VAL A 27 15.50 -0.36 -2.19
N GLY A 28 15.16 -0.16 -0.91
CA GLY A 28 16.10 0.08 0.18
C GLY A 28 16.70 -1.20 0.78
N THR A 29 16.26 -2.39 0.38
CA THR A 29 16.81 -3.64 0.90
C THR A 29 18.29 -3.84 0.51
N PRO A 30 19.11 -4.51 1.34
CA PRO A 30 20.51 -4.78 1.01
C PRO A 30 20.66 -5.56 -0.31
N PRO A 31 21.79 -5.45 -1.04
CA PRO A 31 21.97 -6.07 -2.37
C PRO A 31 21.80 -7.59 -2.42
N ARG A 32 21.96 -8.27 -1.29
CA ARG A 32 21.77 -9.73 -1.15
C ARG A 32 20.30 -10.14 -0.98
N VAL A 33 19.39 -9.17 -0.94
CA VAL A 33 17.96 -9.37 -0.75
C VAL A 33 17.24 -8.89 -2.00
N GLN A 34 16.31 -9.71 -2.48
CA GLN A 34 15.50 -9.39 -3.65
C GLN A 34 14.03 -9.51 -3.29
N VAL A 35 13.29 -8.41 -3.43
CA VAL A 35 11.83 -8.39 -3.31
C VAL A 35 11.23 -8.59 -4.70
N HIS A 36 10.73 -9.79 -4.98
CA HIS A 36 10.07 -10.09 -6.25
C HIS A 36 8.63 -9.58 -6.32
N GLU A 37 7.91 -9.66 -5.19
CA GLU A 37 6.53 -9.23 -5.07
C GLU A 37 6.29 -8.66 -3.67
N LEU A 38 5.50 -7.59 -3.59
CA LEU A 38 5.08 -6.96 -2.35
C LEU A 38 3.59 -6.59 -2.46
N THR A 39 2.76 -7.26 -1.67
CA THR A 39 1.34 -6.95 -1.55
C THR A 39 1.08 -6.15 -0.29
N ILE A 40 0.37 -5.04 -0.41
CA ILE A 40 0.01 -4.14 0.69
C ILE A 40 -1.51 -4.01 0.68
N LYS A 41 -2.13 -4.05 1.86
CA LYS A 41 -3.58 -3.99 2.03
C LYS A 41 -3.93 -3.07 3.19
N PRO A 42 -5.02 -2.29 3.08
CA PRO A 42 -5.49 -1.49 4.19
C PRO A 42 -6.00 -2.41 5.31
N VAL A 43 -5.74 -2.01 6.55
CA VAL A 43 -6.17 -2.79 7.71
C VAL A 43 -7.70 -2.79 7.78
N GLY A 44 -8.30 -3.98 7.84
CA GLY A 44 -9.77 -4.14 7.87
C GLY A 44 -10.41 -4.47 6.53
N GLU A 45 -9.63 -4.59 5.45
CA GLU A 45 -10.12 -5.16 4.18
C GLU A 45 -10.49 -6.65 4.37
N GLY A 46 -11.78 -7.00 4.20
CA GLY A 46 -12.27 -8.39 4.25
C GLY A 46 -12.94 -8.83 5.56
N ARG A 47 -13.40 -7.88 6.39
CA ARG A 47 -14.19 -8.16 7.59
C ARG A 47 -15.66 -7.79 7.41
#